data_AF-A0A162QWM7-F1
#
_entry.id   AF-A0A162QWM7-F1
#
_cell.length_a   1.000
_cell.length_b   1.000
_cell.length_c   1.000
_cell.angle_alpha   90.00
_cell.angle_beta   90.00
_cell.angle_gamma   90.00
#
_symmetry.space_group_name_H-M   'P 1'
#
loop_
_entity.id
_entity.type
_entity.pdbx_description
1 polymer ?
#
loop_
_entity_poly.entity_id
_entity_poly.type
_entity_poly.pdbx_seq_one_letter_code
_entity_poly.pdbx_strand_id
1 'polypeptide(L)'
;MKRIVSEIAKVLDLGVETDRIIFANPAKQVSHIRYASSVNVRAMTFDNESELYKVKEHHPTAKMVLRIRCDAKRVQCPLGIKFGALPKDAPRLVALAAKLGVDLIGVSFHVGSGCDEPEVFDRCIVIGRQIFDLAAREYGINMTLLDLGGGYPGNRGSSINAIAAIVNSSLDRHFPEGCGVDIIAEPGRYYVASAFTLATRIHGRRQLTNDEEDADGPQTPANTSYFYYINDGVYGSFNCMLYDHAVVTPLLLEPRPGPDFCCNIWGPTCDGLDRVATNVHLPLMDVGDWLIFEDMGAYTLAAAGCFNGFPVPKVYPVVQPHTWFFLKDRVPYTESHFVMGSPSPAPAADLLPKMSCAMEMYASNSNNNGNHLLMPSSVCSSSIDAEDPSISDAVSTSSDGDASDAYGDSADFLADLLDVTSVM
;
A
#
# COMPACT_ATOMS: atom_id res chain seq x y z
N MET A 1 17.76 3.43 12.45
CA MET A 1 18.79 2.55 11.83
C MET A 1 18.49 1.03 11.95
N LYS A 2 17.27 0.57 12.30
CA LYS A 2 16.98 -0.87 12.57
C LYS A 2 16.00 -1.59 11.60
N ARG A 3 15.34 -0.92 10.64
CA ARG A 3 14.14 -1.48 9.97
C ARG A 3 14.39 -2.54 8.88
N ILE A 4 15.48 -2.51 8.10
CA ILE A 4 15.69 -3.51 7.01
C ILE A 4 16.40 -4.78 7.51
N VAL A 5 17.41 -4.66 8.39
CA VAL A 5 17.94 -5.81 9.16
C VAL A 5 16.79 -6.53 9.87
N SER A 6 15.78 -5.77 10.31
CA SER A 6 14.59 -6.32 10.96
C SER A 6 13.71 -7.18 10.05
N GLU A 7 13.70 -7.02 8.72
CA GLU A 7 12.87 -7.89 7.86
C GLU A 7 13.51 -9.26 7.69
N ILE A 8 14.80 -9.31 7.35
CA ILE A 8 15.55 -10.57 7.27
C ILE A 8 15.51 -11.27 8.64
N ALA A 9 15.81 -10.55 9.72
CA ALA A 9 15.75 -11.12 11.07
C ALA A 9 14.35 -11.68 11.39
N LYS A 10 13.28 -10.91 11.13
CA LYS A 10 11.91 -11.34 11.40
C LYS A 10 11.49 -12.58 10.63
N VAL A 11 11.93 -12.72 9.37
CA VAL A 11 11.66 -13.91 8.56
C VAL A 11 12.44 -15.13 9.08
N LEU A 12 13.71 -14.93 9.46
CA LEU A 12 14.54 -16.00 10.04
C LEU A 12 14.04 -16.44 11.43
N ASP A 13 13.55 -15.52 12.26
CA ASP A 13 12.99 -15.80 13.59
C ASP A 13 11.72 -16.69 13.49
N LEU A 14 11.07 -16.73 12.33
CA LEU A 14 9.96 -17.63 12.03
C LEU A 14 10.42 -19.02 11.53
N GLY A 15 11.72 -19.28 11.48
CA GLY A 15 12.29 -20.54 11.02
C GLY A 15 12.31 -20.73 9.51
N VAL A 16 12.24 -19.63 8.74
CA VAL A 16 12.32 -19.69 7.27
C VAL A 16 13.79 -19.86 6.84
N GLU A 17 14.04 -20.83 5.98
CA GLU A 17 15.37 -21.09 5.43
C GLU A 17 15.90 -19.92 4.57
N THR A 18 17.21 -19.69 4.60
CA THR A 18 17.83 -18.51 3.98
C THR A 18 17.78 -18.54 2.45
N ASP A 19 17.62 -19.71 1.84
CA ASP A 19 17.45 -19.89 0.39
C ASP A 19 16.05 -19.48 -0.11
N ARG A 20 15.11 -19.27 0.81
CA ARG A 20 13.79 -18.69 0.54
C ARG A 20 13.73 -17.17 0.72
N ILE A 21 14.87 -16.51 0.89
CA ILE A 21 14.97 -15.06 1.05
C ILE A 21 15.78 -14.45 -0.09
N ILE A 22 15.16 -13.52 -0.82
CA ILE A 22 15.85 -12.60 -1.73
C ILE A 22 15.90 -11.21 -1.08
N PHE A 23 17.10 -10.65 -0.93
CA PHE A 23 17.27 -9.28 -0.44
C PHE A 23 17.14 -8.29 -1.60
N ALA A 24 15.90 -8.04 -1.99
CA ALA A 24 15.51 -7.31 -3.19
C ALA A 24 15.59 -5.77 -3.12
N ASN A 25 16.46 -5.22 -2.25
CA ASN A 25 16.78 -3.80 -2.27
C ASN A 25 17.98 -3.54 -3.19
N PRO A 26 17.85 -2.77 -4.29
CA PRO A 26 18.97 -2.54 -5.22
C PRO A 26 20.10 -1.67 -4.66
N ALA A 27 19.83 -0.84 -3.65
CA ALA A 27 20.78 0.13 -3.08
C ALA A 27 20.92 -0.08 -1.56
N LYS A 28 21.82 -0.98 -1.15
CA LYS A 28 21.93 -1.44 0.25
C LYS A 28 23.02 -0.70 1.01
N GLN A 29 22.77 -0.45 2.30
CA GLN A 29 23.83 -0.03 3.22
C GLN A 29 24.83 -1.19 3.40
N VAL A 30 26.12 -0.86 3.50
CA VAL A 30 27.19 -1.85 3.72
C VAL A 30 26.94 -2.71 4.97
N SER A 31 26.46 -2.10 6.05
CA SER A 31 26.08 -2.81 7.28
C SER A 31 25.02 -3.90 7.03
N HIS A 32 24.06 -3.65 6.14
CA HIS A 32 23.01 -4.60 5.80
C HIS A 32 23.53 -5.72 4.89
N ILE A 33 24.45 -5.41 3.98
CA ILE A 33 25.13 -6.43 3.15
C ILE A 33 25.94 -7.38 4.05
N ARG A 34 26.70 -6.84 5.00
CA ARG A 34 27.45 -7.65 5.98
C ARG A 34 26.53 -8.50 6.85
N TYR A 35 25.39 -7.96 7.28
CA TYR A 35 24.40 -8.75 8.03
C TYR A 35 23.86 -9.91 7.20
N ALA A 36 23.40 -9.66 5.97
CA ALA A 36 22.91 -10.71 5.06
C ALA A 36 23.98 -11.80 4.82
N SER A 37 25.25 -11.40 4.68
CA SER A 37 26.38 -12.33 4.60
C SER A 37 26.52 -13.18 5.88
N SER A 38 26.47 -12.55 7.06
CA SER A 38 26.62 -13.24 8.35
C SER A 38 25.52 -14.27 8.66
N VAL A 39 24.34 -14.09 8.09
CA VAL A 39 23.19 -15.02 8.23
C VAL A 39 22.97 -15.86 6.96
N ASN A 40 23.91 -15.85 6.01
CA ASN A 40 23.88 -16.65 4.78
C ASN A 40 22.64 -16.43 3.88
N VAL A 41 22.11 -15.21 3.84
CA VAL A 41 21.18 -14.78 2.79
C VAL A 41 21.99 -14.37 1.57
N ARG A 42 21.89 -15.14 0.49
CA ARG A 42 22.79 -15.02 -0.67
C ARG A 42 22.20 -14.25 -1.85
N ALA A 43 20.91 -14.40 -2.13
CA ALA A 43 20.29 -13.75 -3.28
C ALA A 43 20.05 -12.25 -2.99
N MET A 44 20.57 -11.36 -3.84
CA MET A 44 20.42 -9.91 -3.68
C MET A 44 20.27 -9.21 -5.03
N THR A 45 19.50 -8.12 -5.08
CA THR A 45 19.36 -7.32 -6.32
C THR A 45 20.41 -6.21 -6.41
N PHE A 46 20.66 -5.71 -7.63
CA PHE A 46 21.43 -4.50 -7.89
C PHE A 46 20.99 -3.85 -9.20
N ASP A 47 21.28 -2.55 -9.38
CA ASP A 47 20.98 -1.82 -10.62
C ASP A 47 22.07 -0.81 -11.02
N ASN A 48 23.20 -0.79 -10.30
CA ASN A 48 24.27 0.18 -10.50
C ASN A 48 25.66 -0.42 -10.17
N GLU A 49 26.73 0.24 -10.62
CA GLU A 49 28.10 -0.24 -10.43
C GLU A 49 28.53 -0.25 -8.96
N SER A 50 28.16 0.79 -8.20
CA SER A 50 28.58 0.96 -6.80
C SER A 50 28.14 -0.23 -5.93
N GLU A 51 26.98 -0.80 -6.25
CA GLU A 51 26.45 -1.97 -5.56
C GLU A 51 27.30 -3.21 -5.81
N LEU A 52 27.80 -3.42 -7.04
CA LEU A 52 28.69 -4.55 -7.36
C LEU A 52 30.01 -4.46 -6.59
N TYR A 53 30.59 -3.26 -6.48
CA TYR A 53 31.80 -3.05 -5.67
C TYR A 53 31.56 -3.36 -4.19
N LYS A 54 30.46 -2.85 -3.60
CA LYS A 54 30.10 -3.13 -2.21
C LYS A 54 29.91 -4.63 -1.95
N VAL A 55 29.22 -5.32 -2.85
CA VAL A 55 28.99 -6.77 -2.73
C VAL A 55 30.30 -7.54 -2.85
N LYS A 56 31.14 -7.21 -3.83
CA LYS A 56 32.45 -7.86 -4.00
C LYS A 56 33.30 -7.78 -2.73
N GLU A 57 33.26 -6.64 -2.04
CA GLU A 57 34.04 -6.42 -0.82
C GLU A 57 33.43 -7.07 0.42
N HIS A 58 32.09 -7.07 0.56
CA HIS A 58 31.44 -7.39 1.84
C HIS A 58 30.56 -8.64 1.84
N HIS A 59 30.24 -9.19 0.67
CA HIS A 59 29.52 -10.45 0.51
C HIS A 59 29.92 -11.13 -0.81
N PRO A 60 31.19 -11.55 -0.97
CA PRO A 60 31.73 -12.04 -2.24
C PRO A 60 31.07 -13.34 -2.75
N THR A 61 30.30 -14.03 -1.90
CA THR A 61 29.54 -15.25 -2.24
C THR A 61 28.06 -14.96 -2.53
N ALA A 62 27.66 -13.69 -2.59
CA ALA A 62 26.30 -13.30 -2.95
C ALA A 62 25.98 -13.70 -4.40
N LYS A 63 24.74 -14.11 -4.60
CA LYS A 63 24.13 -14.38 -5.89
C LYS A 63 23.36 -13.14 -6.33
N MET A 64 23.86 -12.45 -7.34
CA MET A 64 23.36 -11.16 -7.76
C MET A 64 22.30 -11.27 -8.85
N VAL A 65 21.25 -10.47 -8.74
CA VAL A 65 20.14 -10.36 -9.69
C VAL A 65 20.10 -8.93 -10.20
N LEU A 66 20.28 -8.74 -11.51
CA LEU A 66 20.26 -7.41 -12.13
C LEU A 66 18.82 -6.92 -12.24
N ARG A 67 18.45 -5.87 -11.51
CA ARG A 67 17.15 -5.22 -11.64
C ARG A 67 17.15 -4.25 -12.82
N ILE A 68 16.28 -4.48 -13.80
CA ILE A 68 16.05 -3.56 -14.91
C ILE A 68 14.83 -2.69 -14.68
N ARG A 69 14.88 -1.47 -15.21
CA ARG A 69 13.74 -0.58 -15.26
C ARG A 69 12.82 -1.00 -16.40
N CYS A 70 11.55 -1.20 -16.07
CA CYS A 70 10.51 -1.56 -17.01
C CYS A 70 9.19 -0.98 -16.52
N ASP A 71 8.86 0.21 -17.01
CA ASP A 71 7.75 0.99 -16.47
C ASP A 71 6.43 0.67 -17.20
N ALA A 72 5.36 0.52 -16.42
CA ALA A 72 4.01 0.59 -16.94
C ALA A 72 3.62 2.05 -17.21
N LYS A 73 2.83 2.27 -18.26
CA LYS A 73 2.26 3.58 -18.61
C LYS A 73 1.14 3.99 -17.67
N ARG A 74 0.36 3.00 -17.18
CA ARG A 74 -0.74 3.18 -16.23
C ARG A 74 -0.42 2.43 -14.95
N VAL A 75 -0.07 3.18 -13.90
CA VAL A 75 0.36 2.62 -12.62
C VAL A 75 0.03 3.55 -11.47
N GLN A 76 -0.41 2.98 -10.34
CA GLN A 76 -0.72 3.74 -9.13
C GLN A 76 0.55 4.32 -8.50
N CYS A 77 1.62 3.53 -8.36
CA CYS A 77 2.90 4.01 -7.83
C CYS A 77 4.07 3.67 -8.76
N PRO A 78 4.66 4.64 -9.48
CA PRO A 78 5.82 4.42 -10.32
C PRO A 78 7.10 4.25 -9.48
N LEU A 79 7.80 3.13 -9.65
CA LEU A 79 9.05 2.84 -8.92
C LEU A 79 10.31 3.07 -9.77
N GLY A 80 10.17 3.11 -11.10
CA GLY A 80 11.29 3.13 -12.04
C GLY A 80 12.16 4.39 -12.02
N ILE A 81 11.64 5.53 -11.54
CA ILE A 81 12.44 6.76 -11.40
C ILE A 81 13.59 6.54 -10.41
N LYS A 82 13.34 5.78 -9.35
CA LYS A 82 14.30 5.55 -8.28
C LYS A 82 15.19 4.33 -8.50
N PHE A 83 14.65 3.27 -9.12
CA PHE A 83 15.29 1.96 -9.20
C PHE A 83 15.16 1.30 -10.57
N GLY A 84 16.15 0.46 -10.87
CA GLY A 84 16.23 -0.30 -12.11
C GLY A 84 17.19 0.33 -13.12
N ALA A 85 18.12 -0.47 -13.62
CA ALA A 85 19.01 -0.04 -14.68
C ALA A 85 18.20 0.15 -15.97
N LEU A 86 18.47 1.20 -16.73
CA LEU A 86 17.88 1.28 -18.07
C LEU A 86 18.36 0.07 -18.89
N PRO A 87 17.53 -0.53 -19.75
CA PRO A 87 17.93 -1.68 -20.55
C PRO A 87 19.24 -1.46 -21.33
N LYS A 88 19.49 -0.22 -21.78
CA LYS A 88 20.74 0.17 -22.46
C LYS A 88 22.00 0.10 -21.58
N ASP A 89 21.86 0.17 -20.27
CA ASP A 89 22.96 0.13 -19.30
C ASP A 89 23.27 -1.30 -18.83
N ALA A 90 22.34 -2.24 -19.03
CA ALA A 90 22.51 -3.64 -18.64
C ALA A 90 23.79 -4.29 -19.22
N PRO A 91 24.17 -4.10 -20.51
CA PRO A 91 25.41 -4.64 -21.04
C PRO A 91 26.66 -4.25 -20.24
N ARG A 92 26.75 -2.98 -19.83
CA ARG A 92 27.88 -2.47 -19.03
C ARG A 92 27.91 -3.11 -17.64
N LEU A 93 26.75 -3.28 -17.01
CA LEU A 93 26.64 -3.89 -15.68
C LEU A 93 26.96 -5.38 -15.69
N VAL A 94 26.50 -6.12 -16.71
CA VAL A 94 26.86 -7.53 -16.94
C VAL A 94 28.38 -7.67 -17.11
N ALA A 95 28.99 -6.80 -17.95
CA ALA A 95 30.43 -6.78 -18.17
C ALA A 95 31.22 -6.54 -16.87
N LEU A 96 30.75 -5.62 -16.03
CA LEU A 96 31.38 -5.32 -14.76
C LEU A 96 31.24 -6.48 -13.76
N ALA A 97 30.06 -7.10 -13.67
CA ALA A 97 29.86 -8.28 -12.82
C ALA A 97 30.81 -9.42 -13.21
N ALA A 98 30.96 -9.69 -14.50
CA ALA A 98 31.92 -10.65 -15.04
C ALA A 98 33.37 -10.29 -14.67
N LYS A 99 33.77 -9.02 -14.89
CA LYS A 99 35.11 -8.52 -14.56
C LYS A 99 35.44 -8.64 -13.07
N LEU A 100 34.47 -8.40 -12.19
CA LEU A 100 34.65 -8.51 -10.75
C LEU A 100 34.55 -9.97 -10.24
N GLY A 101 34.13 -10.91 -11.09
CA GLY A 101 33.85 -12.29 -10.67
C GLY A 101 32.74 -12.36 -9.62
N VAL A 102 31.71 -11.52 -9.77
CA VAL A 102 30.49 -11.58 -8.95
C VAL A 102 29.52 -12.56 -9.61
N ASP A 103 28.89 -13.42 -8.82
CA ASP A 103 27.99 -14.47 -9.33
C ASP A 103 26.66 -13.85 -9.78
N LEU A 104 26.57 -13.49 -11.06
CA LEU A 104 25.36 -12.93 -11.67
C LEU A 104 24.42 -14.07 -12.11
N ILE A 105 23.36 -14.28 -11.34
CA ILE A 105 22.47 -15.43 -11.51
C ILE A 105 21.16 -15.11 -12.23
N GLY A 106 20.83 -13.84 -12.46
CA GLY A 106 19.49 -13.52 -12.95
C GLY A 106 19.22 -12.06 -13.26
N VAL A 107 17.98 -11.84 -13.71
CA VAL A 107 17.40 -10.51 -13.97
C VAL A 107 16.09 -10.39 -13.19
N SER A 108 15.84 -9.22 -12.62
CA SER A 108 14.54 -8.86 -12.05
C SER A 108 13.99 -7.59 -12.67
N PHE A 109 12.68 -7.39 -12.55
CA PHE A 109 12.04 -6.12 -12.88
C PHE A 109 10.89 -5.85 -11.91
N HIS A 110 10.32 -4.65 -11.93
CA HIS A 110 9.09 -4.36 -11.23
C HIS A 110 8.31 -3.31 -12.00
N VAL A 111 7.07 -3.62 -12.35
CA VAL A 111 6.23 -2.81 -13.26
C VAL A 111 5.54 -1.63 -12.58
N GLY A 112 5.93 -1.33 -11.34
CA GLY A 112 5.24 -0.47 -10.38
C GLY A 112 4.00 -1.11 -9.72
N SER A 113 3.48 -0.46 -8.68
CA SER A 113 2.36 -0.95 -7.87
C SER A 113 1.02 -0.49 -8.44
N GLY A 114 0.00 -1.35 -8.44
CA GLY A 114 -1.31 -1.04 -9.01
C GLY A 114 -1.24 -0.85 -10.53
N CYS A 115 -0.63 -1.81 -11.22
CA CYS A 115 -0.45 -1.76 -12.67
C CYS A 115 -1.77 -2.09 -13.40
N ASP A 116 -2.18 -1.21 -14.30
CA ASP A 116 -3.37 -1.36 -15.16
C ASP A 116 -2.96 -1.55 -16.65
N GLU A 117 -1.78 -2.10 -16.88
CA GLU A 117 -1.26 -2.41 -18.22
C GLU A 117 -0.63 -3.81 -18.23
N PRO A 118 -1.42 -4.88 -18.30
CA PRO A 118 -0.90 -6.26 -18.25
C PRO A 118 0.22 -6.56 -19.27
N GLU A 119 0.21 -5.90 -20.44
CA GLU A 119 1.19 -6.08 -21.52
C GLU A 119 2.62 -5.64 -21.14
N VAL A 120 2.79 -4.85 -20.07
CA VAL A 120 4.12 -4.47 -19.58
C VAL A 120 4.94 -5.68 -19.16
N PHE A 121 4.31 -6.70 -18.58
CA PHE A 121 5.01 -7.91 -18.12
C PHE A 121 5.68 -8.65 -19.28
N ASP A 122 5.00 -8.77 -20.43
CA ASP A 122 5.59 -9.39 -21.64
C ASP A 122 6.82 -8.61 -22.11
N ARG A 123 6.74 -7.27 -22.16
CA ARG A 123 7.89 -6.44 -22.52
C ARG A 123 9.08 -6.66 -21.59
N CYS A 124 8.84 -6.74 -20.28
CA CYS A 124 9.91 -6.93 -19.31
C CYS A 124 10.53 -8.33 -19.42
N ILE A 125 9.73 -9.37 -19.64
CA ILE A 125 10.20 -10.74 -19.85
C ILE A 125 11.08 -10.81 -21.11
N VAL A 126 10.66 -10.16 -22.21
CA VAL A 126 11.46 -10.08 -23.44
C VAL A 126 12.81 -9.40 -23.20
N ILE A 127 12.84 -8.27 -22.50
CA ILE A 127 14.10 -7.58 -22.16
C ILE A 127 14.97 -8.46 -21.26
N GLY A 128 14.38 -9.14 -20.28
CA GLY A 128 15.08 -10.10 -19.43
C GLY A 128 15.76 -11.19 -20.26
N ARG A 129 15.04 -11.79 -21.21
CA ARG A 129 15.60 -12.81 -22.13
C ARG A 129 16.79 -12.29 -22.93
N GLN A 130 16.68 -11.07 -23.48
CA GLN A 130 17.78 -10.44 -24.23
C GLN A 130 19.04 -10.26 -23.38
N ILE A 131 18.89 -9.95 -22.09
CA ILE A 131 20.02 -9.80 -21.16
C ILE A 131 20.63 -11.15 -20.79
N PHE A 132 19.81 -12.18 -20.57
CA PHE A 132 20.32 -13.54 -20.39
C PHE A 132 21.15 -13.99 -21.61
N ASP A 133 20.65 -13.76 -22.83
CA ASP A 133 21.34 -14.15 -24.07
C ASP A 133 22.66 -13.41 -24.24
N LEU A 134 22.67 -12.12 -23.91
CA LEU A 134 23.88 -11.30 -23.90
C LEU A 134 24.92 -11.85 -22.91
N ALA A 135 24.51 -12.14 -21.67
CA ALA A 135 25.40 -12.64 -20.64
C ALA A 135 26.03 -14.00 -21.00
N ALA A 136 25.23 -14.89 -21.58
CA ALA A 136 25.69 -16.19 -22.05
C ALA A 136 26.66 -16.06 -23.24
N ARG A 137 26.30 -15.26 -24.25
CA ARG A 137 27.10 -15.11 -25.47
C ARG A 137 28.45 -14.41 -25.25
N GLU A 138 28.45 -13.31 -24.50
CA GLU A 138 29.64 -12.45 -24.37
C GLU A 138 30.55 -12.86 -23.21
N TYR A 139 30.01 -13.49 -22.16
CA TYR A 139 30.74 -13.77 -20.92
C TYR A 139 30.62 -15.22 -20.43
N GLY A 140 29.86 -16.09 -21.11
CA GLY A 140 29.63 -17.46 -20.68
C GLY A 140 28.83 -17.57 -19.37
N ILE A 141 28.11 -16.51 -18.99
CA ILE A 141 27.30 -16.48 -17.76
C ILE A 141 25.95 -17.10 -18.05
N ASN A 142 25.70 -18.28 -17.48
CA ASN A 142 24.41 -18.96 -17.56
C ASN A 142 23.56 -18.57 -16.34
N MET A 143 22.75 -17.52 -16.49
CA MET A 143 21.77 -17.11 -15.49
C MET A 143 20.69 -18.19 -15.31
N THR A 144 20.20 -18.35 -14.08
CA THR A 144 19.24 -19.39 -13.68
C THR A 144 18.00 -18.82 -12.99
N LEU A 145 17.84 -17.50 -12.88
CA LEU A 145 16.73 -16.87 -12.14
C LEU A 145 16.12 -15.70 -12.90
N LEU A 146 14.82 -15.77 -13.18
CA LEU A 146 14.03 -14.61 -13.59
C LEU A 146 13.06 -14.24 -12.46
N ASP A 147 13.09 -12.97 -12.07
CA ASP A 147 12.20 -12.43 -11.05
C ASP A 147 11.25 -11.39 -11.66
N LEU A 148 9.95 -11.69 -11.60
CA LEU A 148 8.88 -10.90 -12.20
C LEU A 148 8.46 -9.70 -11.34
N GLY A 149 9.01 -9.57 -10.13
CA GLY A 149 8.69 -8.51 -9.18
C GLY A 149 7.24 -8.53 -8.71
N GLY A 150 6.69 -7.35 -8.42
CA GLY A 150 5.34 -7.16 -7.93
C GLY A 150 4.43 -6.38 -8.90
N GLY A 151 3.40 -5.76 -8.34
CA GLY A 151 2.43 -4.94 -9.10
C GLY A 151 1.05 -5.57 -9.28
N TYR A 152 0.90 -6.83 -8.86
CA TYR A 152 -0.36 -7.56 -8.94
C TYR A 152 -1.45 -6.95 -8.04
N PRO A 153 -2.72 -6.93 -8.50
CA PRO A 153 -3.83 -6.35 -7.75
C PRO A 153 -4.20 -7.24 -6.55
N GLY A 154 -4.69 -6.65 -5.45
CA GLY A 154 -5.05 -7.40 -4.22
C GLY A 154 -6.37 -7.01 -3.56
N ASN A 155 -7.07 -6.02 -4.10
CA ASN A 155 -8.32 -5.51 -3.57
C ASN A 155 -9.47 -6.47 -3.86
N ARG A 156 -10.54 -6.40 -3.08
CA ARG A 156 -11.77 -7.15 -3.34
C ARG A 156 -12.30 -6.80 -4.73
N GLY A 157 -12.71 -7.83 -5.48
CA GLY A 157 -13.25 -7.66 -6.84
C GLY A 157 -12.19 -7.45 -7.93
N SER A 158 -10.92 -7.27 -7.58
CA SER A 158 -9.83 -7.27 -8.56
C SER A 158 -9.44 -8.68 -9.02
N SER A 159 -8.80 -8.80 -10.18
CA SER A 159 -8.40 -10.10 -10.75
C SER A 159 -6.99 -10.08 -11.34
N ILE A 160 -6.23 -11.12 -11.08
CA ILE A 160 -4.89 -11.34 -11.65
C ILE A 160 -4.94 -12.00 -13.04
N ASN A 161 -6.11 -12.49 -13.49
CA ASN A 161 -6.20 -13.42 -14.62
C ASN A 161 -5.60 -12.88 -15.92
N ALA A 162 -5.82 -11.60 -16.25
CA ALA A 162 -5.26 -10.99 -17.46
C ALA A 162 -3.72 -10.93 -17.41
N ILE A 163 -3.16 -10.54 -16.26
CA ILE A 163 -1.71 -10.53 -16.04
C ILE A 163 -1.16 -11.95 -16.14
N ALA A 164 -1.79 -12.91 -15.46
CA ALA A 164 -1.36 -14.30 -15.47
C ALA A 164 -1.36 -14.92 -16.87
N ALA A 165 -2.39 -14.64 -17.68
CA ALA A 165 -2.46 -15.13 -19.06
C ALA A 165 -1.30 -14.61 -19.93
N ILE A 166 -0.99 -13.31 -19.83
CA ILE A 166 0.13 -12.70 -20.56
C ILE A 166 1.47 -13.22 -20.06
N VAL A 167 1.67 -13.26 -18.74
CA VAL A 167 2.90 -13.78 -18.12
C VAL A 167 3.15 -15.20 -18.57
N ASN A 168 2.17 -16.10 -18.43
CA ASN A 168 2.30 -17.51 -18.83
C ASN A 168 2.67 -17.64 -20.32
N SER A 169 1.94 -16.94 -21.21
CA SER A 169 2.23 -16.97 -22.65
C SER A 169 3.61 -16.41 -23.00
N SER A 170 4.09 -15.41 -22.26
CA SER A 170 5.43 -14.84 -22.46
C SER A 170 6.53 -15.78 -21.95
N LEU A 171 6.33 -16.40 -20.77
CA LEU A 171 7.23 -17.40 -20.22
C LEU A 171 7.35 -18.63 -21.14
N ASP A 172 6.23 -19.16 -21.65
CA ASP A 172 6.26 -20.28 -22.59
C ASP A 172 7.13 -20.01 -23.84
N ARG A 173 7.16 -18.75 -24.29
CA ARG A 173 7.94 -18.32 -25.47
C ARG A 173 9.41 -18.06 -25.15
N HIS A 174 9.71 -17.47 -24.00
CA HIS A 174 11.05 -16.91 -23.70
C HIS A 174 11.82 -17.67 -22.62
N PHE A 175 11.12 -18.38 -21.74
CA PHE A 175 11.66 -19.17 -20.64
C PHE A 175 10.85 -20.49 -20.51
N PRO A 176 10.86 -21.35 -21.56
CA PRO A 176 10.03 -22.54 -21.57
C PRO A 176 10.40 -23.51 -20.45
N GLU A 177 9.45 -24.34 -20.04
CA GLU A 177 9.66 -25.38 -19.02
C GLU A 177 10.90 -26.24 -19.36
N GLY A 178 11.74 -26.47 -18.37
CA GLY A 178 12.98 -27.24 -18.53
C GLY A 178 14.18 -26.46 -19.11
N CYS A 179 14.06 -25.15 -19.38
CA CYS A 179 15.21 -24.34 -19.83
C CYS A 179 16.28 -24.06 -18.76
N GLY A 180 16.07 -24.54 -17.52
CA GLY A 180 17.00 -24.38 -16.41
C GLY A 180 16.93 -23.03 -15.70
N VAL A 181 15.83 -22.28 -15.89
CA VAL A 181 15.59 -20.99 -15.23
C VAL A 181 14.44 -21.14 -14.24
N ASP A 182 14.69 -20.78 -12.99
CA ASP A 182 13.68 -20.64 -11.95
C ASP A 182 12.95 -19.29 -12.13
N ILE A 183 11.63 -19.32 -12.05
CA ILE A 183 10.79 -18.12 -12.14
C ILE A 183 10.22 -17.81 -10.74
N ILE A 184 10.51 -16.61 -10.24
CA ILE A 184 9.96 -16.10 -8.98
C ILE A 184 9.20 -14.79 -9.20
N ALA A 185 8.49 -14.35 -8.17
CA ALA A 185 7.84 -13.03 -8.13
C ALA A 185 7.86 -12.49 -6.69
N GLU A 186 7.59 -11.19 -6.55
CA GLU A 186 7.58 -10.44 -5.28
C GLU A 186 6.18 -9.83 -4.98
N PRO A 187 5.09 -10.63 -4.96
CA PRO A 187 3.76 -10.12 -4.65
C PRO A 187 3.65 -9.63 -3.20
N GLY A 188 3.44 -8.33 -3.02
CA GLY A 188 3.09 -7.73 -1.72
C GLY A 188 1.58 -7.61 -1.53
N ARG A 189 1.01 -6.51 -2.08
CA ARG A 189 -0.43 -6.16 -2.00
C ARG A 189 -1.37 -7.32 -2.29
N TYR A 190 -1.05 -8.10 -3.32
CA TYR A 190 -1.83 -9.26 -3.76
C TYR A 190 -2.25 -10.17 -2.61
N TYR A 191 -1.35 -10.42 -1.65
CA TYR A 191 -1.64 -11.34 -0.54
C TYR A 191 -2.51 -10.73 0.56
N VAL A 192 -2.43 -9.42 0.79
CA VAL A 192 -2.85 -8.85 2.08
C VAL A 192 -3.88 -7.73 1.98
N ALA A 193 -4.04 -7.06 0.84
CA ALA A 193 -4.90 -5.87 0.74
C ALA A 193 -6.34 -6.14 1.22
N SER A 194 -7.02 -7.11 0.62
CA SER A 194 -8.40 -7.48 0.97
C SER A 194 -8.55 -8.29 2.26
N ALA A 195 -7.44 -8.68 2.90
CA ALA A 195 -7.47 -9.46 4.14
C ALA A 195 -7.75 -8.60 5.39
N PHE A 196 -7.68 -7.26 5.27
CA PHE A 196 -7.91 -6.34 6.39
C PHE A 196 -9.07 -5.41 6.10
N THR A 197 -9.95 -5.29 7.10
CA THR A 197 -11.01 -4.30 7.18
C THR A 197 -10.74 -3.43 8.40
N LEU A 198 -10.64 -2.11 8.21
CA LEU A 198 -10.44 -1.15 9.28
C LEU A 198 -11.82 -0.66 9.77
N ALA A 199 -12.02 -0.69 11.08
CA ALA A 199 -13.17 -0.08 11.73
C ALA A 199 -12.72 1.13 12.55
N THR A 200 -13.32 2.28 12.28
CA THR A 200 -13.04 3.54 12.97
C THR A 200 -14.29 4.04 13.66
N ARG A 201 -14.12 4.71 14.80
CA ARG A 201 -15.23 5.22 15.60
C ARG A 201 -15.28 6.74 15.50
N ILE A 202 -16.47 7.28 15.23
CA ILE A 202 -16.72 8.71 15.23
C ILE A 202 -16.65 9.21 16.68
N HIS A 203 -15.71 10.11 16.97
CA HIS A 203 -15.55 10.71 18.30
C HIS A 203 -15.94 12.18 18.34
N GLY A 204 -16.19 12.80 17.18
CA GLY A 204 -16.67 14.18 17.08
C GLY A 204 -17.53 14.37 15.84
N ARG A 205 -18.46 15.33 15.93
CA ARG A 205 -19.29 15.78 14.80
C ARG A 205 -19.42 17.29 14.83
N ARG A 206 -19.37 17.94 13.66
CA ARG A 206 -19.84 19.31 13.47
C ARG A 206 -20.91 19.35 12.39
N GLN A 207 -21.92 20.18 12.61
CA GLN A 207 -22.90 20.54 11.60
C GLN A 207 -22.52 21.92 11.08
N LEU A 208 -22.50 22.08 9.76
CA LEU A 208 -22.24 23.35 9.10
C LEU A 208 -23.54 23.85 8.46
N THR A 209 -23.80 25.14 8.65
CA THR A 209 -24.89 25.88 8.03
C THR A 209 -24.29 27.06 7.27
N ASN A 210 -24.93 27.49 6.17
CA ASN A 210 -24.42 28.43 5.14
C ASN A 210 -23.58 29.66 5.55
N ASP A 211 -23.58 30.09 6.82
CA ASP A 211 -22.82 31.26 7.29
C ASP A 211 -21.34 30.95 7.61
N GLU A 212 -20.95 29.67 7.64
CA GLU A 212 -19.57 29.22 7.85
C GLU A 212 -18.99 28.69 6.52
N GLU A 213 -18.57 29.61 5.63
CA GLU A 213 -17.87 29.27 4.39
C GLU A 213 -16.49 28.68 4.70
N ASP A 214 -16.34 27.37 4.51
CA ASP A 214 -15.04 26.75 4.26
C ASP A 214 -14.72 26.93 2.76
N ALA A 215 -13.58 27.53 2.41
CA ALA A 215 -13.25 27.86 1.02
C ALA A 215 -13.14 26.62 0.10
N ASP A 216 -12.99 25.43 0.70
CA ASP A 216 -12.96 24.13 0.04
C ASP A 216 -14.28 23.33 0.21
N GLY A 217 -15.34 23.97 0.71
CA GLY A 217 -16.63 23.33 0.99
C GLY A 217 -17.47 23.05 -0.27
N PRO A 218 -18.26 21.96 -0.30
CA PRO A 218 -19.16 21.66 -1.41
C PRO A 218 -20.30 22.69 -1.48
N GLN A 219 -20.41 23.38 -2.62
CA GLN A 219 -21.60 24.19 -2.93
C GLN A 219 -22.77 23.27 -3.32
N THR A 220 -23.48 22.75 -2.33
CA THR A 220 -24.69 21.95 -2.56
C THR A 220 -25.98 22.75 -2.29
N PRO A 221 -27.09 22.47 -2.99
CA PRO A 221 -28.36 23.20 -2.85
C PRO A 221 -29.12 22.98 -1.52
N ALA A 222 -28.60 22.16 -0.61
CA ALA A 222 -29.17 21.88 0.70
C ALA A 222 -28.26 22.45 1.79
N ASN A 223 -28.78 23.40 2.57
CA ASN A 223 -28.10 24.27 3.55
C ASN A 223 -27.42 23.58 4.76
N THR A 224 -27.05 22.30 4.68
CA THR A 224 -26.46 21.58 5.83
C THR A 224 -25.48 20.50 5.37
N SER A 225 -24.24 20.60 5.85
CA SER A 225 -23.21 19.57 5.70
C SER A 225 -22.63 19.18 7.06
N TYR A 226 -21.90 18.07 7.11
CA TYR A 226 -21.35 17.55 8.37
C TYR A 226 -19.85 17.27 8.28
N PHE A 227 -19.14 17.55 9.36
CA PHE A 227 -17.79 17.02 9.57
C PHE A 227 -17.84 15.91 10.61
N TYR A 228 -17.22 14.77 10.30
CA TYR A 228 -17.05 13.65 11.23
C TYR A 228 -15.58 13.47 11.55
N TYR A 229 -15.25 13.34 12.83
CA TYR A 229 -13.89 13.10 13.32
C TYR A 229 -13.78 11.66 13.78
N ILE A 230 -12.91 10.88 13.14
CA ILE A 230 -12.67 9.47 13.44
C ILE A 230 -11.33 9.27 14.15
N ASN A 231 -11.22 8.15 14.87
CA ASN A 231 -10.07 7.86 15.73
C ASN A 231 -8.85 7.24 15.02
N ASP A 232 -8.76 7.39 13.70
CA ASP A 232 -7.59 7.04 12.89
C ASP A 232 -7.53 7.98 11.68
N GLY A 233 -6.33 8.26 11.17
CA GLY A 233 -6.10 9.35 10.21
C GLY A 233 -4.91 9.10 9.29
N VAL A 234 -4.52 10.14 8.53
CA VAL A 234 -3.45 10.08 7.52
C VAL A 234 -2.08 9.78 8.10
N TYR A 235 -1.88 10.06 9.38
CA TYR A 235 -0.66 9.70 10.12
C TYR A 235 -0.67 8.27 10.67
N GLY A 236 -1.86 7.66 10.74
CA GLY A 236 -2.08 6.28 11.17
C GLY A 236 -2.29 5.38 9.97
N SER A 237 -3.43 4.69 9.86
CA SER A 237 -3.66 3.71 8.80
C SER A 237 -3.87 4.33 7.42
N PHE A 238 -4.33 5.59 7.34
CA PHE A 238 -4.65 6.27 6.07
C PHE A 238 -3.43 6.95 5.41
N ASN A 239 -2.22 6.71 5.93
CA ASN A 239 -0.99 7.16 5.27
C ASN A 239 -0.86 6.63 3.83
N CYS A 240 -1.54 5.52 3.52
CA CYS A 240 -1.66 4.96 2.18
C CYS A 240 -2.22 5.96 1.15
N MET A 241 -3.04 6.92 1.57
CA MET A 241 -3.54 7.97 0.66
C MET A 241 -2.40 8.86 0.16
N LEU A 242 -1.41 9.13 1.01
CA LEU A 242 -0.27 9.97 0.71
C LEU A 242 0.84 9.18 0.01
N TYR A 243 1.21 8.01 0.54
CA TYR A 243 2.39 7.26 0.09
C TYR A 243 2.08 6.21 -0.98
N ASP A 244 0.87 5.67 -0.98
CA ASP A 244 0.43 4.62 -1.91
C ASP A 244 -0.62 5.14 -2.91
N HIS A 245 -1.05 6.40 -2.81
CA HIS A 245 -2.13 6.99 -3.63
C HIS A 245 -3.44 6.19 -3.56
N ALA A 246 -3.70 5.55 -2.42
CA ALA A 246 -4.91 4.77 -2.21
C ALA A 246 -6.15 5.68 -2.18
N VAL A 247 -7.23 5.22 -2.81
CA VAL A 247 -8.56 5.81 -2.66
C VAL A 247 -9.34 4.95 -1.68
N VAL A 248 -9.84 5.57 -0.62
CA VAL A 248 -10.61 4.90 0.43
C VAL A 248 -12.07 5.31 0.38
N THR A 249 -12.97 4.36 0.63
CA THR A 249 -14.41 4.61 0.65
C THR A 249 -14.96 4.28 2.03
N PRO A 250 -15.59 5.23 2.74
CA PRO A 250 -16.24 4.95 4.01
C PRO A 250 -17.51 4.13 3.76
N LEU A 251 -17.66 3.04 4.51
CA LEU A 251 -18.84 2.18 4.51
C LEU A 251 -19.53 2.24 5.87
N LEU A 252 -20.85 2.10 5.86
CA LEU A 252 -21.64 1.96 7.08
C LEU A 252 -21.47 0.54 7.63
N LEU A 253 -21.30 0.42 8.95
CA LEU A 253 -21.33 -0.90 9.60
C LEU A 253 -22.70 -1.59 9.43
N GLU A 254 -23.77 -0.81 9.53
CA GLU A 254 -25.15 -1.25 9.31
C GLU A 254 -25.89 -0.24 8.43
N PRO A 255 -26.78 -0.69 7.52
CA PRO A 255 -27.61 0.21 6.73
C PRO A 255 -28.45 1.13 7.62
N ARG A 256 -28.56 2.40 7.22
CA ARG A 256 -29.37 3.40 7.94
C ARG A 256 -30.42 4.01 7.02
N PRO A 257 -31.68 4.15 7.49
CA PRO A 257 -32.70 4.86 6.75
C PRO A 257 -32.50 6.38 6.88
N GLY A 258 -32.87 7.12 5.84
CA GLY A 258 -32.83 8.58 5.84
C GLY A 258 -32.16 9.15 4.58
N PRO A 259 -32.18 10.48 4.40
CA PRO A 259 -31.43 11.11 3.34
C PRO A 259 -29.93 11.11 3.65
N ASP A 260 -29.12 11.06 2.60
CA ASP A 260 -27.69 11.31 2.70
C ASP A 260 -27.41 12.81 2.74
N PHE A 261 -26.36 13.18 3.48
CA PHE A 261 -25.82 14.52 3.58
C PHE A 261 -24.39 14.54 3.08
N CYS A 262 -24.01 15.64 2.44
CA CYS A 262 -22.62 15.85 2.08
C CYS A 262 -21.78 16.04 3.36
N CYS A 263 -20.65 15.35 3.44
CA CYS A 263 -19.79 15.38 4.62
C CYS A 263 -18.30 15.18 4.30
N ASN A 264 -17.47 15.65 5.23
CA ASN A 264 -16.03 15.43 5.25
C ASN A 264 -15.65 14.60 6.48
N ILE A 265 -14.71 13.67 6.29
CA ILE A 265 -14.19 12.78 7.35
C ILE A 265 -12.76 13.19 7.65
N TRP A 266 -12.49 13.44 8.92
CA TRP A 266 -11.22 13.92 9.45
C TRP A 266 -10.63 12.88 10.40
N GLY A 267 -9.30 12.77 10.41
CA GLY A 267 -8.58 12.01 11.41
C GLY A 267 -8.49 12.74 12.76
N PRO A 268 -7.84 12.13 13.76
CA PRO A 268 -7.87 12.61 15.14
C PRO A 268 -6.79 13.64 15.46
N THR A 269 -5.87 13.93 14.55
CA THR A 269 -4.71 14.77 14.87
C THR A 269 -5.05 16.26 14.89
N CYS A 270 -4.10 17.08 15.36
CA CYS A 270 -4.25 18.54 15.36
C CYS A 270 -3.90 19.18 14.01
N ASP A 271 -3.58 18.38 12.99
CA ASP A 271 -3.20 18.85 11.67
C ASP A 271 -4.43 19.01 10.77
N GLY A 272 -4.57 20.18 10.16
CA GLY A 272 -5.63 20.46 9.18
C GLY A 272 -5.49 19.69 7.87
N LEU A 273 -4.38 18.97 7.65
CA LEU A 273 -4.22 18.06 6.51
C LEU A 273 -4.66 16.62 6.83
N ASP A 274 -5.04 16.32 8.08
CA ASP A 274 -5.50 15.00 8.50
C ASP A 274 -6.95 14.75 8.07
N ARG A 275 -7.14 14.68 6.75
CA ARG A 275 -8.43 14.56 6.08
C ARG A 275 -8.49 13.24 5.32
N VAL A 276 -9.43 12.38 5.71
CA VAL A 276 -9.56 11.00 5.22
C VAL A 276 -10.50 10.91 4.02
N ALA A 277 -11.59 11.69 4.00
CA ALA A 277 -12.50 11.72 2.86
C ALA A 277 -13.18 13.08 2.74
N THR A 278 -13.40 13.52 1.50
CA THR A 278 -14.06 14.79 1.18
C THR A 278 -15.26 14.57 0.29
N ASN A 279 -16.30 15.37 0.49
CA ASN A 279 -17.51 15.38 -0.34
C ASN A 279 -18.19 14.00 -0.45
N VAL A 280 -18.10 13.20 0.62
CA VAL A 280 -18.78 11.91 0.69
C VAL A 280 -20.23 12.11 1.11
N HIS A 281 -21.10 11.19 0.71
CA HIS A 281 -22.52 11.23 1.01
C HIS A 281 -22.83 10.08 1.97
N LEU A 282 -23.27 10.43 3.18
CA LEU A 282 -23.61 9.48 4.23
C LEU A 282 -24.92 9.91 4.88
N PRO A 283 -25.72 8.96 5.42
CA PRO A 283 -26.84 9.31 6.29
C PRO A 283 -26.32 10.04 7.53
N LEU A 284 -27.21 10.67 8.29
CA LEU A 284 -26.81 11.32 9.54
C LEU A 284 -26.17 10.29 10.49
N MET A 285 -24.93 10.58 10.90
CA MET A 285 -24.16 9.78 11.85
C MET A 285 -24.01 10.54 13.18
N ASP A 286 -23.83 9.78 14.26
CA ASP A 286 -23.65 10.30 15.62
C ASP A 286 -22.29 9.90 16.22
N VAL A 287 -21.90 10.64 17.26
CA VAL A 287 -20.72 10.27 18.06
C VAL A 287 -20.94 8.90 18.66
N GLY A 288 -19.96 8.02 18.47
CA GLY A 288 -19.98 6.63 18.90
C GLY A 288 -20.25 5.63 17.78
N ASP A 289 -20.74 6.08 16.63
CA ASP A 289 -20.97 5.25 15.45
C ASP A 289 -19.66 4.80 14.79
N TRP A 290 -19.78 3.76 13.96
CA TRP A 290 -18.65 3.14 13.26
C TRP A 290 -18.69 3.42 11.76
N LEU A 291 -17.51 3.71 11.21
CA LEU A 291 -17.24 3.73 9.78
C LEU A 291 -16.21 2.65 9.44
N ILE A 292 -16.51 1.91 8.38
CA ILE A 292 -15.76 0.75 7.93
C ILE A 292 -15.01 1.08 6.64
N PHE A 293 -13.78 0.63 6.53
CA PHE A 293 -12.95 0.78 5.34
C PHE A 293 -12.37 -0.59 4.96
N GLU A 294 -12.81 -1.13 3.83
CA GLU A 294 -12.30 -2.39 3.28
C GLU A 294 -10.98 -2.20 2.54
N ASP A 295 -10.33 -3.32 2.19
CA ASP A 295 -9.06 -3.36 1.43
C ASP A 295 -7.88 -2.60 2.09
N MET A 296 -7.89 -2.51 3.43
CA MET A 296 -6.94 -1.70 4.21
C MET A 296 -5.69 -2.48 4.67
N GLY A 297 -5.31 -3.55 3.96
CA GLY A 297 -4.20 -4.42 4.39
C GLY A 297 -2.83 -4.11 3.81
N ALA A 298 -2.75 -3.36 2.71
CA ALA A 298 -1.49 -3.08 2.02
C ALA A 298 -1.08 -1.61 2.20
N TYR A 299 0.19 -1.39 2.58
CA TYR A 299 0.78 -0.05 2.76
C TYR A 299 0.04 0.86 3.74
N THR A 300 -0.63 0.27 4.73
CA THR A 300 -1.32 0.97 5.82
C THR A 300 -0.48 0.90 7.10
N LEU A 301 -0.67 -0.14 7.92
CA LEU A 301 0.02 -0.33 9.22
C LEU A 301 1.55 -0.36 9.10
N ALA A 302 2.08 -0.79 7.95
CA ALA A 302 3.53 -0.87 7.71
C ALA A 302 4.24 0.50 7.78
N ALA A 303 3.51 1.59 7.52
CA ALA A 303 4.02 2.96 7.54
C ALA A 303 3.30 3.85 8.57
N ALA A 304 2.38 3.30 9.37
CA ALA A 304 1.66 4.03 10.40
C ALA A 304 2.60 4.55 11.51
N GLY A 305 2.38 5.79 11.92
CA GLY A 305 3.07 6.43 13.03
C GLY A 305 2.18 6.62 14.25
N CYS A 306 2.77 7.14 15.34
CA CYS A 306 2.04 7.56 16.54
C CYS A 306 2.11 9.09 16.72
N PHE A 307 1.99 9.83 15.63
CA PHE A 307 1.96 11.29 15.67
C PHE A 307 0.80 11.76 16.57
N ASN A 308 1.00 12.87 17.30
CA ASN A 308 0.13 13.32 18.39
C ASN A 308 -0.14 12.31 19.52
N GLY A 309 0.63 11.21 19.60
CA GLY A 309 0.48 10.19 20.63
C GLY A 309 -0.68 9.21 20.40
N PHE A 310 -1.35 9.27 19.24
CA PHE A 310 -2.41 8.32 18.92
C PHE A 310 -1.81 6.93 18.62
N PRO A 311 -2.33 5.86 19.24
CA PRO A 311 -1.83 4.52 19.01
C PRO A 311 -2.26 4.00 17.63
N VAL A 312 -1.45 3.12 17.05
CA VAL A 312 -1.84 2.35 15.86
C VAL A 312 -2.95 1.35 16.22
N PRO A 313 -3.96 1.11 15.36
CA PRO A 313 -5.04 0.19 15.65
C PRO A 313 -4.58 -1.23 16.02
N LYS A 314 -5.32 -1.87 16.92
CA LYS A 314 -5.11 -3.29 17.25
C LYS A 314 -5.62 -4.17 16.11
N VAL A 315 -4.82 -5.17 15.74
CA VAL A 315 -5.19 -6.17 14.73
C VAL A 315 -5.77 -7.40 15.42
N TYR A 316 -6.97 -7.80 15.02
CA TYR A 316 -7.61 -9.05 15.47
C TYR A 316 -7.64 -10.05 14.30
N PRO A 317 -6.72 -11.02 14.25
CA PRO A 317 -6.71 -12.01 13.19
C PRO A 317 -7.88 -12.98 13.37
N VAL A 318 -8.63 -13.19 12.28
CA VAL A 318 -9.72 -14.18 12.22
C VAL A 318 -9.44 -15.14 11.07
N VAL A 319 -9.83 -16.40 11.25
CA VAL A 319 -9.61 -17.44 10.24
C VAL A 319 -10.85 -18.33 10.18
N GLN A 320 -11.27 -18.68 8.96
CA GLN A 320 -12.37 -19.62 8.78
C GLN A 320 -11.90 -21.04 9.15
N PRO A 321 -12.76 -21.90 9.71
CA PRO A 321 -12.35 -23.24 10.16
C PRO A 321 -11.63 -24.06 9.09
N HIS A 322 -12.10 -24.04 7.84
CA HIS A 322 -11.46 -24.80 6.76
C HIS A 322 -10.05 -24.28 6.44
N THR A 323 -9.84 -22.96 6.45
CA THR A 323 -8.53 -22.33 6.28
C THR A 323 -7.61 -22.68 7.44
N TRP A 324 -8.12 -22.70 8.67
CA TRP A 324 -7.37 -23.14 9.85
C TRP A 324 -6.87 -24.58 9.70
N PHE A 325 -7.75 -25.53 9.35
CA PHE A 325 -7.35 -26.93 9.16
C PHE A 325 -6.31 -27.11 8.06
N PHE A 326 -6.35 -26.26 7.03
CA PHE A 326 -5.32 -26.26 6.00
C PHE A 326 -3.97 -25.73 6.52
N LEU A 327 -3.99 -24.69 7.36
CA LEU A 327 -2.77 -23.99 7.82
C LEU A 327 -2.13 -24.59 9.07
N LYS A 328 -2.89 -25.19 10.00
CA LYS A 328 -2.43 -25.55 11.36
C LYS A 328 -1.16 -26.41 11.43
N ASP A 329 -0.88 -27.18 10.40
CA ASP A 329 0.31 -28.06 10.33
C ASP A 329 1.47 -27.42 9.52
N ARG A 330 1.30 -26.18 9.05
CA ARG A 330 2.21 -25.44 8.15
C ARG A 330 2.67 -24.10 8.72
N VAL A 331 2.06 -23.63 9.80
CA VAL A 331 2.34 -22.34 10.43
C VAL A 331 2.65 -22.54 11.91
N PRO A 332 3.42 -21.65 12.56
CA PRO A 332 3.76 -21.78 13.98
C PRO A 332 2.57 -21.52 14.92
N TYR A 333 1.38 -21.21 14.39
CA TYR A 333 0.19 -20.99 15.19
C TYR A 333 -0.46 -22.33 15.57
N THR A 334 -0.73 -22.50 16.85
CA THR A 334 -1.54 -23.56 17.45
C THR A 334 -2.95 -23.06 17.81
N GLU A 335 -3.90 -23.97 18.10
CA GLU A 335 -5.28 -23.64 18.49
C GLU A 335 -5.35 -22.67 19.69
N SER A 336 -4.37 -22.73 20.60
CA SER A 336 -4.29 -21.82 21.75
C SER A 336 -4.08 -20.35 21.40
N HIS A 337 -3.73 -20.04 20.15
CA HIS A 337 -3.62 -18.66 19.66
C HIS A 337 -4.97 -18.09 19.20
N PHE A 338 -6.02 -18.90 19.07
CA PHE A 338 -7.32 -18.49 18.57
C PHE A 338 -8.43 -18.80 19.56
N VAL A 339 -9.42 -17.91 19.62
CA VAL A 339 -10.69 -18.17 20.32
C VAL A 339 -11.66 -18.78 19.32
N MET A 340 -12.11 -20.01 19.58
CA MET A 340 -13.05 -20.72 18.69
C MET A 340 -14.50 -20.33 19.01
N GLY A 341 -15.26 -19.94 17.99
CA GLY A 341 -16.68 -19.58 18.08
C GLY A 341 -16.95 -18.09 17.84
N SER A 342 -18.23 -17.68 17.92
CA SER A 342 -18.58 -16.26 17.88
C SER A 342 -17.91 -15.55 19.06
N PRO A 343 -17.21 -14.41 18.86
CA PRO A 343 -16.79 -13.59 19.99
C PRO A 343 -18.05 -13.27 20.80
N SER A 344 -18.05 -13.63 22.08
CA SER A 344 -19.12 -13.22 22.99
C SER A 344 -19.29 -11.70 22.87
N PRO A 345 -20.51 -11.17 22.73
CA PRO A 345 -20.73 -9.73 22.63
C PRO A 345 -20.54 -9.08 24.01
N ALA A 346 -19.28 -8.97 24.45
CA ALA A 346 -18.80 -8.02 25.45
C ALA A 346 -17.28 -8.18 25.62
N PRO A 347 -16.50 -7.09 25.70
CA PRO A 347 -15.20 -7.18 26.36
C PRO A 347 -15.46 -7.56 27.82
N ALA A 348 -14.70 -8.52 28.35
CA ALA A 348 -14.64 -8.78 29.78
C ALA A 348 -14.40 -7.44 30.51
N ALA A 349 -15.30 -7.08 31.42
CA ALA A 349 -15.36 -5.79 32.10
C ALA A 349 -14.25 -5.56 33.14
N ASP A 350 -13.09 -6.19 33.01
CA ASP A 350 -12.07 -6.28 34.07
C ASP A 350 -10.77 -5.49 33.83
N LEU A 351 -10.78 -4.47 32.96
CA LEU A 351 -9.61 -3.60 32.77
C LEU A 351 -9.87 -2.08 32.94
N LEU A 352 -10.89 -1.70 33.70
CA LEU A 352 -11.04 -0.30 34.16
C LEU A 352 -10.85 -0.22 35.68
N PRO A 353 -10.01 0.71 36.19
CA PRO A 353 -9.87 0.90 37.63
C PRO A 353 -11.20 1.36 38.23
N LYS A 354 -11.63 0.68 39.29
CA LYS A 354 -12.84 1.02 40.06
C LYS A 354 -12.71 2.44 40.62
N MET A 355 -13.41 3.40 40.01
CA MET A 355 -13.74 4.65 40.70
C MET A 355 -14.97 4.41 41.57
N SER A 356 -14.80 4.61 42.88
CA SER A 356 -15.85 4.51 43.88
C SER A 356 -16.78 5.72 43.82
N CYS A 357 -18.07 5.44 43.64
CA CYS A 357 -19.24 5.98 44.36
C CYS A 357 -19.29 7.49 44.69
N ALA A 358 -20.28 8.18 44.14
CA ALA A 358 -21.30 8.87 44.92
C ALA A 358 -22.57 9.07 44.06
N MET A 359 -23.65 8.41 44.47
CA MET A 359 -25.03 8.69 44.03
C MET A 359 -25.51 9.95 44.76
N GLU A 360 -26.05 10.91 44.02
CA GLU A 360 -27.13 11.76 44.53
C GLU A 360 -28.38 11.58 43.67
N MET A 361 -29.45 11.21 44.36
CA MET A 361 -30.78 10.99 43.84
C MET A 361 -31.46 12.33 43.58
N TYR A 362 -32.14 12.48 42.44
CA TYR A 362 -33.37 13.26 42.39
C TYR A 362 -34.41 12.55 41.53
N ALA A 363 -35.59 12.44 42.12
CA ALA A 363 -36.74 11.68 41.65
C ALA A 363 -37.61 12.47 40.64
N SER A 364 -38.25 11.70 39.78
CA SER A 364 -39.62 11.85 39.24
C SER A 364 -40.05 13.19 38.65
N ASN A 365 -40.46 13.16 37.37
CA ASN A 365 -41.85 13.50 37.06
C ASN A 365 -42.37 12.89 35.76
N SER A 366 -43.63 12.51 35.86
CA SER A 366 -44.52 11.80 34.93
C SER A 366 -45.17 12.68 33.87
N ASN A 367 -45.45 12.11 32.69
CA ASN A 367 -46.68 12.23 31.86
C ASN A 367 -46.35 11.97 30.38
N ASN A 368 -47.23 11.55 29.47
CA ASN A 368 -48.43 10.71 29.40
C ASN A 368 -48.85 10.76 27.91
N ASN A 369 -49.38 9.67 27.35
CA ASN A 369 -50.10 9.55 26.06
C ASN A 369 -49.32 9.85 24.76
N GLY A 370 -49.50 9.19 23.62
CA GLY A 370 -50.51 8.23 23.17
C GLY A 370 -50.89 8.51 21.70
N ASN A 371 -50.70 7.49 20.85
CA ASN A 371 -51.47 7.12 19.63
C ASN A 371 -51.39 7.85 18.27
N HIS A 372 -51.30 6.97 17.23
CA HIS A 372 -51.93 6.98 15.89
C HIS A 372 -51.46 8.00 14.83
N LEU A 373 -51.49 7.76 13.50
CA LEU A 373 -51.61 6.65 12.53
C LEU A 373 -51.51 7.35 11.13
N LEU A 374 -51.16 6.62 10.06
CA LEU A 374 -51.52 6.86 8.62
C LEU A 374 -50.59 7.65 7.67
N MET A 375 -49.97 6.87 6.77
CA MET A 375 -49.79 7.09 5.30
C MET A 375 -51.18 7.14 4.58
N PRO A 376 -51.39 7.57 3.30
CA PRO A 376 -50.59 7.15 2.12
C PRO A 376 -50.59 8.03 0.81
N SER A 377 -49.78 7.56 -0.18
CA SER A 377 -49.95 7.61 -1.67
C SER A 377 -49.86 8.99 -2.38
N SER A 378 -49.43 9.20 -3.63
CA SER A 378 -49.44 8.44 -4.91
C SER A 378 -48.49 9.13 -5.95
N VAL A 379 -47.69 8.43 -6.78
CA VAL A 379 -47.87 7.97 -8.21
C VAL A 379 -47.75 9.04 -9.34
N CYS A 380 -47.11 8.62 -10.46
CA CYS A 380 -47.09 9.08 -11.88
C CYS A 380 -45.88 9.95 -12.35
N SER A 381 -44.93 9.41 -13.15
CA SER A 381 -44.90 9.21 -14.64
C SER A 381 -44.51 10.51 -15.40
N SER A 382 -43.65 10.62 -16.43
CA SER A 382 -43.26 9.74 -17.54
C SER A 382 -42.22 10.44 -18.47
N SER A 383 -41.47 9.64 -19.27
CA SER A 383 -40.97 9.90 -20.66
C SER A 383 -39.86 10.94 -20.90
N ILE A 384 -38.65 10.56 -21.35
CA ILE A 384 -38.20 10.30 -22.75
C ILE A 384 -38.12 11.58 -23.59
N ASP A 385 -36.90 12.01 -23.97
CA ASP A 385 -36.46 12.00 -25.38
C ASP A 385 -34.97 12.36 -25.53
N ALA A 386 -34.38 11.77 -26.57
CA ALA A 386 -32.99 11.82 -26.99
C ALA A 386 -32.63 13.12 -27.75
N GLU A 387 -31.33 13.44 -27.84
CA GLU A 387 -30.60 13.59 -29.11
C GLU A 387 -29.15 14.07 -28.86
N ASP A 388 -28.21 13.32 -29.42
CA ASP A 388 -26.84 13.71 -29.76
C ASP A 388 -26.83 14.04 -31.27
N PRO A 389 -26.09 15.06 -31.73
CA PRO A 389 -25.01 14.72 -32.66
C PRO A 389 -23.76 15.62 -32.56
N SER A 390 -22.62 14.97 -32.32
CA SER A 390 -21.44 14.88 -33.22
C SER A 390 -20.69 16.14 -33.72
N ILE A 391 -19.36 16.10 -33.49
CA ILE A 391 -18.23 16.42 -34.40
C ILE A 391 -17.90 17.89 -34.71
N SER A 392 -16.67 18.32 -34.34
CA SER A 392 -15.61 18.67 -35.31
C SER A 392 -14.28 19.06 -34.65
N ASP A 393 -13.20 18.48 -35.18
CA ASP A 393 -11.79 18.79 -34.92
C ASP A 393 -11.40 20.25 -35.21
N ALA A 394 -10.41 20.76 -34.45
CA ALA A 394 -9.49 21.77 -34.95
C ALA A 394 -8.13 21.66 -34.25
N VAL A 395 -7.17 21.11 -34.99
CA VAL A 395 -5.72 21.21 -34.76
C VAL A 395 -5.30 22.67 -34.90
N SER A 396 -4.48 23.18 -33.98
CA SER A 396 -3.58 24.30 -34.27
C SER A 396 -2.21 24.08 -33.64
N THR A 397 -1.21 24.23 -34.50
CA THR A 397 0.23 24.15 -34.27
C THR A 397 0.81 25.57 -34.28
N SER A 398 1.67 25.91 -33.32
CA SER A 398 2.80 26.87 -33.46
C SER A 398 3.48 26.99 -32.08
N SER A 399 4.65 26.39 -31.86
CA SER A 399 6.01 26.87 -32.21
C SER A 399 6.57 27.94 -31.26
N ASP A 400 7.65 27.53 -30.60
CA ASP A 400 8.90 28.24 -30.29
C ASP A 400 8.91 29.53 -29.44
N GLY A 401 9.78 29.50 -28.43
CA GLY A 401 10.18 30.65 -27.63
C GLY A 401 11.19 30.30 -26.54
N ASP A 402 12.44 30.08 -26.94
CA ASP A 402 13.64 30.02 -26.10
C ASP A 402 13.78 31.29 -25.23
N ALA A 403 14.18 31.14 -23.96
CA ALA A 403 14.94 32.16 -23.22
C ALA A 403 15.70 31.54 -22.04
N SER A 404 17.00 31.74 -22.10
CA SER A 404 18.07 31.29 -21.22
C SER A 404 18.21 32.09 -19.92
N ASP A 405 18.90 31.46 -18.96
CA ASP A 405 19.80 32.02 -17.94
C ASP A 405 19.25 32.92 -16.81
N ALA A 406 19.29 32.36 -15.60
CA ALA A 406 19.76 33.08 -14.41
C ALA A 406 20.37 32.10 -13.40
N TYR A 407 21.71 32.02 -13.41
CA TYR A 407 22.50 31.51 -12.29
C TYR A 407 22.39 32.47 -11.10
N GLY A 408 22.13 31.94 -9.91
CA GLY A 408 22.14 32.67 -8.64
C GLY A 408 22.51 31.74 -7.49
N ASP A 409 23.74 31.92 -7.01
CA ASP A 409 24.38 31.30 -5.85
C ASP A 409 23.50 31.30 -4.59
N SER A 410 23.47 30.17 -3.88
CA SER A 410 23.29 30.14 -2.42
C SER A 410 23.79 28.80 -1.85
N ALA A 411 25.11 28.66 -1.82
CA ALA A 411 25.78 27.85 -0.81
C ALA A 411 25.76 28.64 0.49
N ASP A 412 24.95 28.22 1.47
CA ASP A 412 25.15 28.41 2.92
C ASP A 412 23.86 28.00 3.66
N PHE A 413 23.71 26.72 3.99
CA PHE A 413 22.80 26.27 5.06
C PHE A 413 23.11 24.81 5.48
N LEU A 414 24.37 24.53 5.84
CA LEU A 414 24.79 23.22 6.37
C LEU A 414 25.87 23.36 7.45
N ALA A 415 25.57 24.09 8.51
CA ALA A 415 26.33 24.06 9.75
C ALA A 415 25.45 24.53 10.92
N ASP A 416 24.63 23.64 11.48
CA ASP A 416 24.12 23.75 12.87
C ASP A 416 23.27 22.54 13.29
N LEU A 417 23.80 21.31 13.16
CA LEU A 417 23.17 20.16 13.81
C LEU A 417 24.15 19.02 14.11
N LEU A 418 25.19 19.32 14.89
CA LEU A 418 26.05 18.32 15.52
C LEU A 418 26.49 18.80 16.91
N ASP A 419 25.57 18.89 17.87
CA ASP A 419 25.92 18.77 19.29
C ASP A 419 24.70 18.52 20.17
N VAL A 420 24.31 17.25 20.39
CA VAL A 420 23.75 16.78 21.68
C VAL A 420 23.97 15.26 21.75
N THR A 421 25.07 14.85 22.38
CA THR A 421 25.16 13.56 23.07
C THR A 421 25.39 13.82 24.56
N SER A 422 24.84 12.94 25.40
CA SER A 422 24.81 12.97 26.88
C SER A 422 23.69 13.85 27.49
N VAL A 423 22.62 13.21 27.98
CA VAL A 423 22.33 12.93 29.41
C VAL A 423 21.06 12.05 29.51
N MET A 424 21.21 10.90 30.19
CA MET A 424 20.21 9.90 30.66
C MET A 424 19.44 9.04 29.65
#